data_AF-A0A7M3NWG0-F1
#
_entry.id   AF-A0A7M3NWG0-F1
#
_cell.length_a   1.000
_cell.length_b   1.000
_cell.length_c   1.000
_cell.angle_alpha   90.00
_cell.angle_beta   90.00
_cell.angle_gamma   90.00
#
_symmetry.space_group_name_H-M   'P 1'
#
loop_
_entity.id
_entity.type
_entity.pdbx_description
1 polymer ?
#
loop_
_entity_poly.entity_id
_entity_poly.type
_entity_poly.pdbx_seq_one_letter_code
_entity_poly.pdbx_strand_id
1 'polypeptide(L)'
;MAAESPTVLVSVTLWPGATLRDAVRRLRLADDEVDAAYGLVCVDPARQVYVLLVTESAGERIRGTPGGGGPYANPRIETFGPPQPDDDEG
;
A
#
# COMPACT_ATOMS: atom_id res chain seq x y z
N MET A 1 5.48 13.90 -17.37
CA MET A 1 4.49 13.52 -16.34
C MET A 1 5.29 12.85 -15.25
N ALA A 2 5.32 13.40 -14.03
CA ALA A 2 6.04 12.76 -12.93
C ALA A 2 5.29 11.47 -12.60
N ALA A 3 5.99 10.33 -12.54
CA ALA A 3 5.42 9.10 -12.02
C ALA A 3 4.92 9.40 -10.61
N GLU A 4 3.62 9.25 -10.38
CA GLU A 4 3.04 9.44 -9.05
C GLU A 4 3.74 8.43 -8.12
N SER A 5 4.32 8.92 -7.03
CA SER A 5 4.95 8.00 -6.07
C SER A 5 3.84 7.15 -5.43
N PRO A 6 4.00 5.83 -5.36
CA PRO A 6 3.01 4.99 -4.69
C PRO A 6 3.01 5.30 -3.19
N THR A 7 1.86 5.71 -2.65
CA THR A 7 1.72 6.19 -1.26
C THR A 7 0.61 5.48 -0.46
N VAL A 8 -0.21 4.63 -1.09
CA VAL A 8 -1.33 3.97 -0.42
C VAL A 8 -1.26 2.45 -0.52
N LEU A 9 -1.67 1.77 0.55
CA LEU A 9 -1.76 0.32 0.61
C LEU A 9 -3.15 -0.13 0.19
N VAL A 10 -3.20 -1.17 -0.62
CA VAL A 10 -4.45 -1.85 -0.99
C VAL A 10 -4.31 -3.34 -0.68
N SER A 11 -5.42 -3.96 -0.28
CA SER A 11 -5.48 -5.40 -0.07
C SER A 11 -6.19 -6.11 -1.22
N VAL A 12 -5.78 -7.34 -1.51
CA VAL A 12 -6.40 -8.19 -2.52
C VAL A 12 -6.42 -9.64 -2.05
N THR A 13 -7.53 -10.32 -2.29
CA THR A 13 -7.63 -11.77 -2.06
C THR A 13 -7.16 -12.53 -3.30
N LEU A 14 -6.20 -13.44 -3.12
CA LEU A 14 -5.60 -14.25 -4.19
C LEU A 14 -5.60 -15.74 -3.81
N TRP A 15 -5.06 -16.59 -4.68
CA TRP A 15 -4.81 -18.01 -4.36
C TRP A 15 -3.45 -18.19 -3.66
N PRO A 16 -3.21 -19.34 -3.01
CA PRO A 16 -1.92 -19.63 -2.37
C PRO A 16 -0.77 -19.61 -3.37
N GLY A 17 0.31 -18.89 -3.04
CA GLY A 17 1.48 -18.77 -3.90
C GLY A 17 1.31 -17.78 -5.06
N ALA A 18 0.30 -16.93 -5.02
CA ALA A 18 0.13 -15.86 -5.99
C ALA A 18 1.30 -14.86 -5.95
N THR A 19 1.62 -14.29 -7.11
CA THR A 19 2.73 -13.36 -7.29
C THR A 19 2.24 -11.91 -7.42
N LEU A 20 3.15 -10.94 -7.34
CA LEU A 20 2.84 -9.53 -7.62
C LEU A 20 2.15 -9.36 -8.98
N ARG A 21 2.59 -10.10 -9.99
CA ARG A 21 2.02 -10.03 -11.34
C ARG A 21 0.57 -10.53 -11.38
N ASP A 22 0.22 -11.49 -10.54
CA ASP A 22 -1.16 -11.96 -10.39
C ASP A 22 -2.04 -10.90 -9.73
N ALA A 23 -1.52 -10.22 -8.71
CA ALA A 23 -2.20 -9.09 -8.06
C ALA A 23 -2.47 -7.94 -9.05
N VAL A 24 -1.45 -7.53 -9.82
CA VAL A 24 -1.55 -6.50 -10.86
C VAL A 24 -2.64 -6.84 -11.88
N ARG A 25 -2.65 -8.08 -12.37
CA ARG A 25 -3.68 -8.56 -13.31
C ARG A 25 -5.07 -8.59 -12.69
N ARG A 26 -5.18 -9.05 -11.45
CA ARG A 26 -6.46 -9.19 -10.72
C ARG A 26 -7.12 -7.84 -10.45
N LEU A 27 -6.31 -6.81 -10.17
CA LEU A 27 -6.75 -5.44 -9.88
C LEU A 27 -6.75 -4.52 -11.11
N ARG A 28 -6.29 -5.02 -12.28
CA ARG A 28 -6.14 -4.24 -13.53
C ARG A 28 -5.31 -2.97 -13.32
N LEU A 29 -4.15 -3.14 -12.69
CA LEU A 29 -3.17 -2.08 -12.48
C LEU A 29 -2.18 -2.03 -13.64
N ALA A 30 -1.66 -0.85 -13.93
CA ALA A 30 -0.46 -0.69 -14.74
C ALA A 30 0.79 -0.91 -13.88
N ASP A 31 1.91 -1.24 -14.53
CA ASP A 31 3.19 -1.51 -13.83
C ASP A 31 3.70 -0.28 -13.08
N ASP A 32 3.51 0.92 -13.66
CA ASP A 32 3.88 2.22 -13.06
C ASP A 32 2.99 2.60 -11.87
N GLU A 33 1.82 1.97 -11.72
CA GLU A 33 0.91 2.24 -10.61
C GLU A 33 1.24 1.44 -9.35
N VAL A 34 2.24 0.55 -9.42
CA VAL A 34 2.60 -0.40 -8.36
C VAL A 34 4.05 -0.22 -7.95
N ASP A 35 4.29 -0.21 -6.64
CA ASP A 35 5.64 -0.21 -6.13
C ASP A 35 6.24 -1.63 -6.20
N ALA A 36 7.04 -1.88 -7.24
CA ALA A 36 7.73 -3.15 -7.41
C ALA A 36 8.81 -3.40 -6.33
N ALA A 37 9.33 -2.35 -5.68
CA ALA A 37 10.30 -2.48 -4.60
C ALA A 37 9.64 -2.90 -3.28
N TYR A 38 8.41 -2.43 -3.03
CA TYR A 38 7.56 -2.92 -1.94
C TYR A 38 7.11 -4.37 -2.21
N GLY A 39 6.68 -4.66 -3.43
CA GLY A 39 6.27 -5.99 -3.86
C GLY A 39 4.89 -6.42 -3.34
N LEU A 40 4.72 -7.73 -3.11
CA LEU A 40 3.47 -8.33 -2.64
C LEU A 40 3.70 -8.99 -1.28
N VAL A 41 2.94 -8.58 -0.27
CA VAL A 41 3.07 -9.07 1.10
C VAL A 41 1.83 -9.83 1.51
N CYS A 42 1.97 -11.08 1.95
CA CYS A 42 0.86 -11.82 2.53
C CYS A 42 0.63 -11.36 3.99
N VAL A 43 -0.54 -10.81 4.29
CA VAL A 43 -0.88 -10.31 5.63
C VAL A 43 -1.83 -11.23 6.38
N ASP A 44 -2.62 -12.04 5.66
CA ASP A 44 -3.48 -13.07 6.26
C ASP A 44 -3.47 -14.32 5.38
N PRO A 45 -2.65 -15.34 5.70
CA PRO A 45 -2.59 -16.57 4.93
C PRO A 45 -3.82 -17.46 5.12
N ALA A 46 -4.56 -17.34 6.22
CA ALA A 46 -5.79 -18.13 6.40
C ALA A 46 -6.88 -17.65 5.44
N ARG A 47 -6.94 -16.33 5.20
CA ARG A 47 -7.90 -15.68 4.31
C ARG A 47 -7.34 -15.35 2.93
N GLN A 48 -6.07 -15.71 2.68
CA GLN A 48 -5.33 -15.44 1.45
C GLN A 48 -5.37 -13.95 1.06
N VAL A 49 -5.19 -13.07 2.04
CA VAL A 49 -5.15 -11.62 1.85
C VAL A 49 -3.71 -11.17 1.70
N TYR A 50 -3.47 -10.44 0.61
CA TYR A 50 -2.19 -9.85 0.26
C TYR A 50 -2.33 -8.34 0.19
N VAL A 51 -1.24 -7.63 0.43
CA VAL A 51 -1.13 -6.18 0.36
C VAL A 51 -0.03 -5.80 -0.60
N LEU A 52 -0.27 -4.74 -1.35
CA LEU A 52 0.68 -4.09 -2.23
C LEU A 52 0.54 -2.57 -2.11
N LEU A 53 1.63 -1.87 -2.41
CA LEU A 53 1.66 -0.41 -2.42
C LEU A 53 1.38 0.09 -3.85
N VAL A 54 0.46 1.05 -3.97
CA VAL A 54 0.01 1.59 -5.24
C VAL A 54 -0.09 3.12 -5.19
N THR A 55 -0.24 3.75 -6.35
CA THR A 55 -0.54 5.19 -6.44
C THR A 55 -1.92 5.51 -5.86
N GLU A 56 -2.12 6.74 -5.39
CA GLU A 56 -3.40 7.18 -4.82
C GLU A 56 -4.55 7.02 -5.81
N SER A 57 -4.33 7.47 -7.05
CA SER A 57 -5.27 7.33 -8.17
C SER A 57 -5.69 5.87 -8.40
N ALA A 58 -4.76 4.91 -8.28
CA ALA A 58 -5.06 3.49 -8.39
C ALA A 58 -5.84 2.96 -7.17
N GLY A 59 -5.45 3.37 -5.96
CA GLY A 59 -6.14 3.01 -4.71
C GLY A 59 -7.61 3.42 -4.72
N GLU A 60 -7.91 4.64 -5.18
CA GLU A 60 -9.29 5.14 -5.31
C GLU A 60 -10.11 4.33 -6.33
N ARG A 61 -9.50 3.84 -7.42
CA ARG A 61 -10.20 2.95 -8.37
C ARG A 61 -10.48 1.57 -7.79
N ILE A 62 -9.60 1.07 -6.93
CA ILE A 62 -9.77 -0.24 -6.29
C ILE A 62 -10.86 -0.18 -5.21
N ARG A 63 -11.10 1.00 -4.62
CA ARG A 63 -12.15 1.24 -3.64
C ARG A 63 -13.52 0.76 -4.16
N GLY A 64 -14.02 -0.34 -3.60
CA GLY A 64 -15.31 -0.95 -3.98
C GLY A 64 -15.23 -2.11 -4.99
N THR A 65 -14.03 -2.55 -5.37
CA THR A 65 -13.86 -3.72 -6.25
C THR A 65 -14.04 -5.03 -5.46
N PRO A 66 -14.77 -6.04 -5.99
CA PRO A 66 -14.92 -7.33 -5.31
C PRO A 66 -13.59 -8.06 -5.11
N GLY A 67 -13.23 -8.24 -3.84
CA GLY A 67 -11.96 -8.85 -3.40
C GLY A 67 -10.81 -7.86 -3.27
N GLY A 68 -11.05 -6.55 -3.42
CA GLY A 68 -10.11 -5.46 -3.13
C GLY A 68 -10.56 -4.65 -1.90
N GLY A 69 -9.65 -4.38 -0.97
CA GLY A 69 -9.88 -3.55 0.21
C GLY A 69 -8.91 -2.36 0.27
N GLY A 70 -9.35 -1.27 0.92
CA GLY A 70 -8.60 -0.02 0.99
C GLY A 70 -9.24 1.12 0.17
N PRO A 71 -8.51 2.24 -0.03
CA PRO A 71 -7.11 2.45 0.32
C PRO A 71 -6.85 2.61 1.83
N TYR A 72 -5.69 2.12 2.27
CA TYR A 72 -5.16 2.34 3.62
C TYR A 72 -3.95 3.28 3.52
N ALA A 73 -3.86 4.24 4.45
CA ALA A 73 -2.73 5.14 4.50
C ALA A 73 -1.43 4.38 4.80
N ASN A 74 -0.34 4.71 4.10
CA ASN A 74 1.02 4.28 4.42
C ASN A 74 1.82 5.47 4.97
N PRO A 75 1.53 5.94 6.21
CA PRO A 75 2.22 7.09 6.77
C PRO A 75 3.72 6.78 6.90
N ARG A 76 4.56 7.73 6.48
CA ARG A 76 5.99 7.63 6.70
C ARG A 76 6.25 7.66 8.20
N ILE A 77 6.97 6.67 8.72
CA ILE A 77 7.45 6.72 10.10
C ILE A 77 8.51 7.82 10.16
N GLU A 78 8.19 8.95 10.78
CA GLU A 78 9.18 9.97 11.13
C GLU A 78 9.91 9.55 12.40
N THR A 79 11.20 9.89 12.48
CA THR A 79 11.95 9.70 13.74
C THR A 79 11.38 10.69 14.75
N PHE A 80 11.09 10.24 15.96
CA PHE A 80 10.84 11.17 17.07
C PHE A 80 12.06 12.08 17.19
N GLY A 81 11.87 13.39 16.99
CA GLY A 81 12.92 14.38 17.21
C GLY A 81 13.41 14.33 18.66
N PRO A 82 14.63 14.82 18.94
CA PRO A 82 15.08 14.95 20.33
C PRO A 82 14.04 15.74 21.14
N PRO A 83 13.83 15.42 22.44
CA PRO A 83 12.92 16.18 23.29
C PRO A 83 13.30 17.66 23.23
N GLN A 84 12.34 18.52 22.87
CA GLN A 84 12.54 19.96 23.02
C GLN A 84 12.63 20.24 24.52
N PRO A 85 13.69 20.91 25.02
CA PRO A 85 13.68 21.39 26.38
C PRO A 85 12.50 22.35 26.51
N ASP A 86 11.64 22.12 27.51
CA ASP A 86 10.65 23.10 27.91
C ASP A 86 11.40 24.38 28.30
N ASP A 87 11.37 25.40 27.44
CA ASP A 87 11.75 26.78 27.77
C ASP A 87 10.66 27.34 28.72
N ASP A 88 10.59 26.81 29.94
CA ASP A 88 9.74 27.31 31.02
C ASP A 88 10.53 27.28 32.33
N GLU A 89 11.43 28.27 32.49
CA GLU A 89 11.82 28.77 33.81
C GLU A 89 12.22 30.25 33.64
N GLY A 90 11.23 31.13 33.83
CA GLY A 90 11.39 32.57 34.02
C GLY A 90 11.46 32.96 35.49
#